data_AF-A0A3A4RC31-F1
#
_entry.id   AF-A0A3A4RC31-F1
#
_cell.length_a   1.000
_cell.length_b   1.000
_cell.length_c   1.000
_cell.angle_alpha   90.00
_cell.angle_beta   90.00
_cell.angle_gamma   90.00
#
_symmetry.space_group_name_H-M   'P 1'
#
loop_
_entity.id
_entity.type
_entity.pdbx_description
1 polymer ?
#
loop_
_entity_poly.entity_id
_entity_poly.type
_entity_poly.pdbx_seq_one_letter_code
_entity_poly.pdbx_strand_id
1 'polypeptide(L)'
;MTTQMIVRIDPDLKAKVNNFAKVEGKSLSEVVRELLEEYVKTRDIDSYIGNLWDRIGGKLASSGVGPKDVKSVIRDVRTKH
;
A
#
# COMPACT_ATOMS: atom_id res chain seq x y z
N MET A 1 -20.02 -5.89 -7.38
CA MET A 1 -20.30 -7.32 -7.63
C MET A 1 -19.33 -8.14 -6.80
N THR A 2 -19.80 -9.07 -5.98
CA THR A 2 -18.93 -9.93 -5.16
C THR A 2 -18.58 -11.21 -5.91
N THR A 3 -17.32 -11.36 -6.29
CA THR A 3 -16.78 -12.57 -6.90
C THR A 3 -16.51 -13.62 -5.81
N GLN A 4 -16.89 -14.88 -6.05
CA GLN A 4 -16.59 -15.98 -5.13
C GLN A 4 -15.19 -16.55 -5.39
N MET A 5 -14.45 -16.83 -4.32
CA MET A 5 -13.13 -17.44 -4.37
C MET A 5 -13.12 -18.71 -3.51
N ILE A 6 -12.71 -19.84 -4.09
CA ILE A 6 -12.56 -21.12 -3.38
C ILE A 6 -11.07 -21.32 -3.09
N VAL A 7 -10.70 -21.38 -1.82
CA VAL A 7 -9.32 -21.59 -1.37
C VAL A 7 -9.21 -22.94 -0.68
N ARG A 8 -8.31 -23.80 -1.15
CA ARG A 8 -7.95 -25.04 -0.47
C ARG A 8 -6.91 -24.71 0.59
N ILE A 9 -7.24 -24.99 1.85
CA ILE A 9 -6.36 -24.82 2.99
C ILE A 9 -6.29 -26.11 3.78
N ASP A 10 -5.20 -26.25 4.52
CA ASP A 10 -5.02 -27.34 5.45
C ASP A 10 -6.16 -27.35 6.51
N PRO A 11 -6.72 -28.51 6.86
CA PRO A 11 -7.83 -28.61 7.81
C PRO A 11 -7.47 -28.12 9.22
N ASP A 12 -6.22 -28.27 9.67
CA ASP A 12 -5.78 -27.80 10.98
C ASP A 12 -5.67 -26.26 10.98
N LEU A 13 -5.21 -25.69 9.87
CA LEU A 13 -5.20 -24.24 9.68
C LEU A 13 -6.62 -23.68 9.68
N LYS A 14 -7.56 -24.33 8.98
CA LYS A 14 -8.98 -23.94 8.98
C LYS A 14 -9.55 -23.91 10.40
N ALA A 15 -9.25 -24.92 11.21
CA ALA A 15 -9.74 -25.01 12.59
C ALA A 15 -9.20 -23.86 13.45
N LYS A 16 -7.89 -23.56 13.36
CA LYS A 16 -7.25 -22.47 14.12
C LYS A 16 -7.82 -21.10 13.75
N VAL A 17 -7.88 -20.78 12.46
CA VAL A 17 -8.39 -19.48 12.00
C VAL A 17 -9.87 -19.33 12.36
N ASN A 18 -10.67 -20.39 12.25
CA ASN A 18 -12.07 -20.34 12.65
C ASN A 18 -12.26 -20.07 14.17
N ASN A 19 -11.37 -20.62 15.01
CA ASN A 19 -11.40 -20.34 16.45
C ASN A 19 -11.03 -18.88 16.75
N PHE A 20 -10.01 -18.34 16.09
CA PHE A 20 -9.63 -16.92 16.26
C PHE A 20 -10.70 -15.98 15.73
N ALA A 21 -11.27 -16.26 14.55
CA ALA A 21 -12.36 -15.48 13.97
C ALA A 21 -13.58 -15.42 14.91
N LYS A 22 -13.93 -16.54 15.55
CA LYS A 22 -15.02 -16.60 16.55
C LYS A 22 -14.76 -15.71 17.76
N VAL A 23 -13.51 -15.67 18.26
CA VAL A 23 -13.14 -14.80 19.39
C VAL A 23 -13.26 -13.33 19.01
N GLU A 24 -12.96 -12.99 17.76
CA GLU A 24 -13.09 -11.62 17.22
C GLU A 24 -14.52 -11.28 16.76
N GLY A 25 -15.47 -12.23 16.82
CA GLY A 25 -16.84 -12.05 16.31
C GLY A 25 -16.94 -11.95 14.79
N LYS A 26 -15.88 -12.34 14.07
CA LYS A 26 -15.79 -12.28 12.60
C LYS A 26 -16.06 -13.65 11.97
N SER A 27 -16.55 -13.64 10.73
CA SER A 27 -16.59 -14.82 9.89
C SER A 27 -15.22 -15.11 9.28
N LEU A 28 -14.96 -16.39 8.95
CA LEU A 28 -13.72 -16.79 8.26
C LEU A 28 -13.54 -16.02 6.94
N SER A 29 -14.64 -15.75 6.23
CA SER A 29 -14.63 -14.99 4.97
C SER A 29 -14.26 -13.52 5.17
N GLU A 30 -14.63 -12.90 6.29
CA GLU A 30 -14.21 -11.53 6.64
C GLU A 30 -12.73 -11.48 6.96
N VAL A 31 -12.22 -12.43 7.76
CA VAL A 31 -10.79 -12.51 8.06
C VAL A 31 -9.95 -12.67 6.80
N VAL A 32 -10.37 -13.56 5.88
CA VAL A 32 -9.69 -13.76 4.59
C VAL A 32 -9.76 -12.50 3.73
N ARG A 33 -10.90 -11.80 3.72
CA ARG A 33 -11.04 -10.54 2.97
C ARG A 33 -10.10 -9.46 3.51
N GLU A 34 -10.10 -9.25 4.82
CA GLU A 34 -9.24 -8.25 5.48
C GLU A 34 -7.76 -8.55 5.23
N LEU A 35 -7.33 -9.81 5.34
CA LEU A 35 -5.95 -10.22 5.03
C LEU A 35 -5.56 -9.93 3.58
N LEU A 36 -6.47 -10.16 2.63
CA LEU A 36 -6.21 -9.86 1.21
C LEU A 36 -6.18 -8.36 0.96
N GLU A 37 -7.06 -7.58 1.58
CA GLU A 37 -7.05 -6.12 1.50
C GLU A 37 -5.75 -5.55 2.07
N GLU A 38 -5.30 -6.05 3.21
CA GLU A 38 -4.04 -5.64 3.83
C GLU A 38 -2.83 -6.06 2.99
N TYR A 39 -2.85 -7.27 2.42
CA TYR A 39 -1.81 -7.75 1.51
C TYR A 39 -1.68 -6.89 0.25
N VAL A 40 -2.81 -6.46 -0.32
CA VAL A 40 -2.82 -5.51 -1.44
C VAL A 40 -2.33 -4.15 -0.95
N LYS A 41 -2.92 -3.56 0.10
CA LYS A 41 -2.50 -2.23 0.62
C LYS A 41 -1.01 -2.15 0.92
N THR A 42 -0.44 -3.19 1.53
CA THR A 42 0.97 -3.21 1.91
C THR A 42 1.89 -3.29 0.69
N ARG A 43 1.46 -3.97 -0.39
CA ARG A 43 2.25 -4.10 -1.63
C ARG A 43 2.00 -3.00 -2.64
N ASP A 44 0.81 -2.40 -2.60
CA ASP A 44 0.45 -1.25 -3.41
C ASP A 44 1.09 0.05 -2.89
N ILE A 45 1.81 0.01 -1.75
CA ILE A 45 2.71 1.08 -1.33
C ILE A 45 3.77 1.35 -2.41
N ASP A 46 4.29 0.33 -3.10
CA ASP A 46 5.28 0.57 -4.17
C ASP A 46 4.66 1.34 -5.34
N SER A 47 3.42 1.01 -5.72
CA SER A 47 2.70 1.74 -6.78
C SER A 47 2.27 3.13 -6.31
N TYR A 48 1.87 3.28 -5.05
CA TYR A 48 1.48 4.54 -4.45
C TYR A 48 2.67 5.49 -4.29
N ILE A 49 3.81 4.98 -3.81
CA ILE A 49 5.09 5.71 -3.73
C ILE A 49 5.58 6.04 -5.13
N GLY A 50 5.48 5.11 -6.08
CA GLY A 50 5.77 5.37 -7.50
C GLY A 50 4.92 6.52 -8.06
N ASN A 51 3.61 6.44 -7.92
CA ASN A 51 2.67 7.48 -8.36
C ASN A 51 2.93 8.83 -7.66
N LEU A 52 3.31 8.81 -6.37
CA LEU A 52 3.67 10.02 -5.63
C LEU A 52 4.95 10.64 -6.19
N TRP A 53 5.99 9.83 -6.43
CA TRP A 53 7.24 10.26 -7.05
C TRP A 53 7.03 10.77 -8.47
N ASP A 54 6.17 10.11 -9.26
CA ASP A 54 5.83 10.54 -10.63
C ASP A 54 5.12 11.89 -10.63
N ARG A 55 4.20 12.12 -9.67
CA ARG A 55 3.50 13.41 -9.55
C ARG A 55 4.42 14.53 -9.07
N ILE A 56 5.31 14.25 -8.12
CA ILE A 56 6.31 15.21 -7.63
C ILE A 56 7.32 15.52 -8.74
N GLY A 57 7.83 14.49 -9.41
CA GLY A 57 8.75 14.60 -10.54
C GLY A 57 8.14 15.37 -11.70
N GLY A 58 6.88 15.08 -12.06
CA GLY A 58 6.13 15.82 -13.08
C GLY A 58 5.98 17.30 -12.74
N LYS A 59 5.68 17.64 -11.48
CA LYS A 59 5.58 19.03 -11.02
C LYS A 59 6.93 19.77 -11.00
N LEU A 60 8.01 19.07 -10.68
CA LEU A 60 9.38 19.61 -10.73
C LEU A 60 9.80 19.88 -12.18
N ALA A 61 9.56 18.92 -13.08
CA ALA A 61 9.84 19.04 -14.51
C ALA A 61 9.03 20.17 -15.15
N SER A 62 7.74 20.31 -14.82
CA SER A 62 6.90 21.40 -15.33
C SER A 62 7.32 22.78 -14.80
N SER A 63 8.03 22.81 -13.67
CA SER A 63 8.61 24.04 -13.10
C SER A 63 10.02 24.33 -13.65
N GLY A 64 10.50 23.55 -14.63
CA GLY A 64 11.82 23.71 -15.24
C GLY A 64 12.98 23.25 -14.36
N VAL A 65 12.71 22.57 -13.23
CA VAL A 65 13.73 22.11 -12.28
C VAL A 65 14.25 20.76 -12.76
N GLY A 66 15.47 20.77 -13.28
CA GLY A 66 16.18 19.56 -13.71
C GLY A 66 17.22 19.08 -12.70
N PRO A 67 17.91 17.97 -12.99
CA PRO A 67 18.98 17.42 -12.14
C PRO A 67 20.11 18.44 -11.84
N LYS A 68 20.33 19.39 -12.74
CA LYS A 68 21.35 20.43 -12.61
C LYS A 68 20.97 21.49 -11.56
N ASP A 69 19.68 21.65 -11.31
CA ASP A 69 19.12 22.70 -10.44
C ASP A 69 18.93 22.22 -9.00
N VAL A 70 18.99 20.90 -8.78
CA VAL A 70 18.82 20.25 -7.46
C VAL A 70 19.72 20.88 -6.39
N LYS A 71 20.99 21.14 -6.71
CA LYS A 71 21.92 21.77 -5.75
C LYS A 71 21.55 23.21 -5.42
N SER A 72 21.01 23.97 -6.38
CA SER A 72 20.57 25.35 -6.16
C SER A 72 19.31 25.36 -5.29
N VAL A 73 18.32 24.53 -5.64
CA VAL A 73 17.06 24.43 -4.91
C VAL A 73 17.29 23.99 -3.45
N ILE A 74 18.18 23.01 -3.21
CA ILE A 74 18.53 22.59 -1.84
C ILE A 74 19.17 23.75 -1.06
N ARG A 75 20.04 24.54 -1.70
CA ARG A 75 20.67 25.71 -1.06
C ARG A 75 19.62 26.75 -0.71
N ASP A 76 18.76 27.09 -1.65
CA ASP A 76 17.74 28.14 -1.51
C ASP A 76 16.72 27.82 -0.42
N VAL A 77 16.32 26.54 -0.29
CA VAL A 77 15.44 26.06 0.79
C VAL A 77 16.13 26.14 2.15
N ARG A 78 17.41 25.75 2.23
CA ARG A 78 18.18 25.78 3.48
C ARG A 78 18.47 27.20 3.99
N THR A 79 18.52 28.19 3.10
CA THR A 79 18.72 29.60 3.45
C THR A 79 17.42 30.36 3.73
N LYS A 80 16.25 29.77 3.41
CA LYS A 80 14.94 30.36 3.70
C LYS A 80 14.40 30.00 5.09
N HIS A 81 15.08 29.12 5.81
CA HIS A 81 14.87 28.80 7.22
C HIS A 81 16.01 29.37 8.05
#